data_AF-A0A8J3CFA6-F1
#
_entry.id   AF-A0A8J3CFA6-F1
#
_cell.length_a   1.000
_cell.length_b   1.000
_cell.length_c   1.000
_cell.angle_alpha   90.00
_cell.angle_beta   90.00
_cell.angle_gamma   90.00
#
_symmetry.space_group_name_H-M   'P 1'
#
loop_
_entity.id
_entity.type
_entity.pdbx_description
1 polymer ?
#
loop_
_entity_poly.entity_id
_entity_poly.type
_entity_poly.pdbx_seq_one_letter_code
_entity_poly.pdbx_strand_id
1 'polypeptide(L)'
;MSENRTLDLAARQAASLRSLADMIEANPELAENFSGYKNTIAITVHTDLFDRVGSLARFARACKAAGATVAKEIDDKWHNVVATFANSVEVTMLAYREEVCERVVVGTREVVEEVPDPEAMAAVPTVKRKRTEEIVRWECRPLLAQDSDETRDGAA
;
A
#
# COMPACT_ATOMS: atom_id res chain seq x y z
N MET A 1 -6.38 30.64 2.41
CA MET A 1 -5.22 30.49 3.33
C MET A 1 -4.56 29.10 3.31
N SER A 2 -5.26 28.02 2.92
CA SER A 2 -4.69 26.65 2.92
C SER A 2 -3.72 26.36 1.77
N GLU A 3 -3.96 26.89 0.57
CA GLU A 3 -3.21 26.56 -0.66
C GLU A 3 -1.75 27.04 -0.62
N ASN A 4 -1.50 28.22 -0.04
CA ASN A 4 -0.15 28.78 0.10
C ASN A 4 0.73 27.95 1.05
N ARG A 5 0.13 27.23 2.01
CA ARG A 5 0.86 26.35 2.95
C ARG A 5 1.27 25.04 2.28
N THR A 6 0.45 24.52 1.37
CA THR A 6 0.76 23.29 0.62
C THR A 6 1.89 23.51 -0.38
N LEU A 7 1.87 24.65 -1.09
CA LEU A 7 2.95 25.01 -2.03
C LEU A 7 4.29 25.21 -1.30
N ASP A 8 4.27 25.86 -0.13
CA ASP A 8 5.45 25.99 0.72
C ASP A 8 5.99 24.63 1.20
N LEU A 9 5.11 23.70 1.61
CA LEU A 9 5.52 22.36 2.03
C LEU A 9 6.17 21.58 0.88
N ALA A 10 5.55 21.57 -0.31
CA ALA A 10 6.08 20.87 -1.48
C ALA A 10 7.46 21.40 -1.87
N ALA A 11 7.64 22.73 -1.87
CA ALA A 11 8.92 23.36 -2.16
C ALA A 11 10.00 22.96 -1.14
N ARG A 12 9.68 22.96 0.15
CA ARG A 12 10.61 22.54 1.21
C ARG A 12 10.99 21.06 1.11
N GLN A 13 10.02 20.18 0.89
CA GLN A 13 10.29 18.74 0.72
C GLN A 13 11.18 18.48 -0.50
N ALA A 14 10.89 19.12 -1.64
CA ALA A 14 11.72 19.00 -2.84
C ALA A 14 13.15 19.53 -2.60
N ALA A 15 13.29 20.67 -1.90
CA ALA A 15 14.60 21.21 -1.54
C ALA A 15 15.39 20.24 -0.65
N SER A 16 14.76 19.66 0.38
CA SER A 16 15.42 18.69 1.26
C SER A 16 15.86 17.42 0.53
N LEU A 17 15.07 16.91 -0.42
CA LEU A 17 15.46 15.76 -1.23
C LEU A 17 16.65 16.08 -2.14
N ARG A 18 16.76 17.30 -2.67
CA ARG A 18 17.95 17.74 -3.42
C ARG A 18 19.18 17.81 -2.52
N SER A 19 19.07 18.39 -1.33
CA SER A 19 20.19 18.41 -0.38
C SER A 19 20.66 17.02 0.04
N LEU A 20 19.75 16.05 0.13
CA LEU A 20 20.12 14.64 0.36
C LEU A 20 20.89 14.07 -0.83
N ALA A 21 20.43 14.33 -2.06
CA ALA A 21 21.15 13.91 -3.27
C ALA A 21 22.55 14.52 -3.33
N ASP A 22 22.68 15.83 -3.09
CA ASP A 22 23.97 16.54 -3.07
C ASP A 22 24.93 15.92 -2.03
N MET A 23 24.43 15.52 -0.86
CA MET A 23 25.24 14.86 0.16
C MET A 23 25.71 13.46 -0.28
N ILE A 24 24.85 12.67 -0.92
CA ILE A 24 25.23 11.34 -1.45
C ILE A 24 26.28 11.49 -2.56
N GLU A 25 26.13 12.45 -3.46
CA GLU A 25 27.11 12.74 -4.52
C GLU A 25 28.47 13.16 -3.95
N ALA A 26 28.47 13.94 -2.87
CA ALA A 26 29.70 14.39 -2.21
C ALA A 26 30.39 13.29 -1.37
N ASN A 27 29.68 12.20 -1.03
CA ASN A 27 30.17 11.12 -0.18
C ASN A 27 29.85 9.75 -0.83
N PRO A 28 30.44 9.44 -2.01
CA PRO A 28 30.08 8.25 -2.80
C PRO A 28 30.34 6.93 -2.07
N GLU A 29 31.26 6.90 -1.11
CA GLU A 29 31.52 5.75 -0.25
C GLU A 29 30.32 5.35 0.61
N LEU A 30 29.37 6.26 0.84
CA LEU A 30 28.14 5.99 1.58
C LEU A 30 27.02 5.45 0.70
N ALA A 31 27.18 5.42 -0.63
CA ALA A 31 26.10 5.03 -1.54
C ALA A 31 25.54 3.62 -1.24
N GLU A 32 26.42 2.68 -0.85
CA GLU A 32 26.02 1.32 -0.47
C GLU A 32 25.18 1.28 0.83
N ASN A 33 25.33 2.27 1.70
CA ASN A 33 24.51 2.40 2.91
C ASN A 33 23.08 2.85 2.61
N PHE A 34 22.85 3.44 1.44
CA PHE A 34 21.53 3.88 0.98
C PHE A 34 20.81 2.83 0.12
N SER A 35 21.53 1.84 -0.40
CA SER A 35 20.93 0.65 -1.00
C SER A 35 20.30 -0.23 0.08
N GLY A 36 19.01 -0.05 0.32
CA GLY A 36 18.21 -0.97 1.12
C GLY A 36 17.92 -2.28 0.36
N TYR A 37 16.73 -2.83 0.61
CA TYR A 37 16.22 -3.94 -0.19
C TYR A 37 16.13 -3.53 -1.68
N LYS A 38 16.60 -4.41 -2.59
CA LYS A 38 16.69 -4.19 -4.06
C LYS A 38 17.68 -3.11 -4.54
N ASN A 39 18.66 -2.70 -3.73
CA ASN A 39 19.64 -1.68 -4.12
C ASN A 39 19.02 -0.31 -4.45
N THR A 40 17.93 0.05 -3.78
CA THR A 40 17.24 1.32 -3.96
C THR A 40 17.08 2.06 -2.64
N ILE A 41 17.00 3.39 -2.73
CA ILE A 41 16.47 4.22 -1.64
C ILE A 41 14.96 4.03 -1.61
N ALA A 42 14.43 3.58 -0.47
CA ALA A 42 12.98 3.38 -0.28
C ALA A 42 12.36 4.56 0.48
N ILE A 43 11.32 5.16 -0.11
CA ILE A 43 10.54 6.25 0.49
C ILE A 43 9.09 5.80 0.64
N THR A 44 8.56 5.89 1.85
CA THR A 44 7.17 5.55 2.14
C THR A 44 6.31 6.80 2.20
N VAL A 45 5.17 6.77 1.49
CA VAL A 45 4.17 7.85 1.50
C VAL A 45 2.84 7.29 1.98
N HIS A 46 2.14 8.06 2.81
CA HIS A 46 0.82 7.69 3.31
C HIS A 46 -0.27 8.25 2.41
N THR A 47 -1.32 7.46 2.21
CA THR A 47 -2.56 7.90 1.55
C THR A 47 -3.33 8.88 2.42
N ASP A 48 -4.25 9.63 1.82
CA ASP A 48 -5.26 10.41 2.54
C ASP A 48 -6.22 9.47 3.30
N LEU A 49 -6.51 9.78 4.56
CA LEU A 49 -7.41 9.01 5.44
C LEU A 49 -8.83 8.89 4.88
N PHE A 50 -9.28 9.87 4.09
CA PHE A 50 -10.64 9.96 3.59
C PHE A 50 -10.79 9.58 2.11
N ASP A 51 -9.67 9.46 1.38
CA ASP A 51 -9.68 9.14 -0.05
C ASP A 51 -8.45 8.28 -0.41
N ARG A 52 -8.47 7.02 0.04
CA ARG A 52 -7.39 6.04 -0.21
C ARG A 52 -7.23 5.75 -1.71
N VAL A 53 -8.34 5.39 -2.35
CA VAL A 53 -8.39 5.01 -3.77
C VAL A 53 -7.96 6.18 -4.66
N GLY A 54 -8.54 7.36 -4.44
CA GLY A 54 -8.19 8.56 -5.22
C GLY A 54 -6.77 9.03 -4.96
N SER A 55 -6.24 8.88 -3.74
CA SER A 55 -4.83 9.19 -3.43
C SER A 55 -3.88 8.26 -4.19
N LEU A 56 -4.10 6.94 -4.15
CA LEU A 56 -3.30 5.97 -4.90
C LEU A 56 -3.34 6.27 -6.40
N ALA A 57 -4.52 6.60 -6.93
CA ALA A 57 -4.71 6.92 -8.35
C ALA A 57 -3.99 8.21 -8.76
N ARG A 58 -4.12 9.29 -7.96
CA ARG A 58 -3.41 10.56 -8.20
C ARG A 58 -1.90 10.38 -8.12
N PHE A 59 -1.42 9.65 -7.13
CA PHE A 59 0.01 9.32 -6.99
C PHE A 59 0.53 8.53 -8.19
N ALA A 60 -0.14 7.44 -8.58
CA ALA A 60 0.24 6.63 -9.74
C ALA A 60 0.34 7.48 -11.02
N ARG A 61 -0.64 8.36 -11.27
CA ARG A 61 -0.64 9.26 -12.43
C ARG A 61 0.50 10.28 -12.38
N ALA A 62 0.71 10.92 -11.22
CA ALA A 62 1.77 11.91 -11.04
C ALA A 62 3.16 11.29 -11.24
N CYS A 63 3.42 10.11 -10.65
CA CYS A 63 4.68 9.39 -10.83
C CYS A 63 4.91 8.99 -12.29
N LYS A 64 3.89 8.45 -12.97
CA LYS A 64 4.00 8.10 -14.39
C LYS A 64 4.28 9.33 -15.26
N ALA A 65 3.62 10.46 -14.99
CA ALA A 65 3.87 11.73 -15.69
C ALA A 65 5.29 12.27 -15.45
N ALA A 66 5.88 11.97 -14.28
CA ALA A 66 7.26 12.30 -13.94
C ALA A 66 8.29 11.29 -14.49
N GLY A 67 7.87 10.30 -15.29
CA GLY A 67 8.77 9.33 -15.93
C GLY A 67 9.13 8.11 -15.05
N ALA A 68 8.47 7.91 -13.91
CA ALA A 68 8.68 6.71 -13.11
C ALA A 68 8.04 5.47 -13.75
N THR A 69 8.64 4.30 -13.51
CA THR A 69 7.97 3.02 -13.71
C THR A 69 7.01 2.80 -12.54
N VAL A 70 5.73 2.58 -12.83
CA VAL A 70 4.69 2.41 -11.80
C VAL A 70 4.13 1.00 -11.82
N ALA A 71 4.13 0.34 -10.67
CA ALA A 71 3.60 -1.00 -10.46
C ALA A 71 2.62 -1.03 -9.28
N LYS A 72 1.79 -2.08 -9.23
CA LYS A 72 0.98 -2.41 -8.06
C LYS A 72 1.66 -3.55 -7.32
N GLU A 73 1.74 -3.44 -6.01
CA GLU A 73 2.19 -4.50 -5.13
C GLU A 73 1.04 -4.85 -4.19
N ILE A 74 0.45 -6.03 -4.38
CA ILE A 74 -0.76 -6.45 -3.68
C ILE A 74 -0.49 -7.79 -3.02
N ASP A 75 -0.70 -7.86 -1.71
CA ASP A 75 -0.68 -9.09 -0.92
C ASP A 75 -1.98 -9.23 -0.12
N ASP A 76 -2.04 -10.14 0.85
CA ASP A 76 -3.26 -10.36 1.64
C ASP A 76 -3.66 -9.15 2.52
N LYS A 77 -2.70 -8.29 2.87
CA LYS A 77 -2.88 -7.16 3.77
C LYS A 77 -2.82 -5.80 3.06
N TRP A 78 -1.99 -5.66 2.05
CA TRP A 78 -1.61 -4.39 1.43
C TRP A 78 -2.07 -4.29 -0.02
N HIS A 79 -2.38 -3.07 -0.44
CA HIS A 79 -2.67 -2.68 -1.81
C HIS A 79 -1.85 -1.44 -2.16
N ASN A 80 -0.56 -1.64 -2.41
CA ASN A 80 0.39 -0.56 -2.56
C ASN A 80 0.54 -0.16 -4.03
N VAL A 81 0.85 1.13 -4.26
CA VAL A 81 1.37 1.62 -5.53
C VAL A 81 2.85 1.94 -5.34
N VAL A 82 3.70 1.31 -6.16
CA VAL A 82 5.15 1.46 -6.13
C VAL A 82 5.59 2.21 -7.38
N ALA A 83 6.37 3.28 -7.21
CA ALA A 83 6.95 4.06 -8.29
C ALA A 83 8.47 4.05 -8.20
N THR A 84 9.14 3.60 -9.27
CA THR A 84 10.61 3.54 -9.32
C THR A 84 11.14 4.61 -10.28
N PHE A 85 12.00 5.49 -9.77
CA PHE A 85 12.70 6.52 -10.51
C PHE A 85 14.14 6.08 -10.80
N ALA A 86 14.50 6.06 -12.09
CA ALA A 86 15.85 5.76 -12.58
C ALA A 86 16.50 4.47 -11.99
N ASN A 87 15.69 3.50 -11.56
CA ASN A 87 16.11 2.25 -10.90
C ASN A 87 16.91 2.42 -9.59
N SER A 88 16.89 3.60 -8.97
CA SER A 88 17.66 3.86 -7.74
C SER A 88 16.82 4.42 -6.60
N VAL A 89 15.63 4.96 -6.89
CA VAL A 89 14.70 5.46 -5.87
C VAL A 89 13.34 4.80 -6.05
N GLU A 90 12.87 4.10 -5.03
CA GLU A 90 11.55 3.50 -4.95
C GLU A 90 10.68 4.33 -3.99
N VAL A 91 9.51 4.77 -4.46
CA VAL A 91 8.52 5.50 -3.66
C VAL A 91 7.25 4.67 -3.59
N THR A 92 6.87 4.28 -2.39
CA THR A 92 5.73 3.38 -2.16
C THR A 92 4.64 4.12 -1.41
N MET A 93 3.45 4.21 -2.02
CA MET A 93 2.25 4.70 -1.36
C MET A 93 1.44 3.55 -0.79
N LEU A 94 1.23 3.57 0.52
CA LEU A 94 0.60 2.47 1.26
C LEU A 94 -0.92 2.62 1.40
N ALA A 95 -1.62 1.51 1.26
CA ALA A 95 -3.01 1.37 1.67
C ALA A 95 -3.29 -0.07 2.11
N TYR A 96 -4.17 -0.26 3.10
CA TYR A 96 -4.64 -1.61 3.42
C TYR A 96 -5.57 -2.11 2.32
N ARG A 97 -5.47 -3.39 2.00
CA ARG A 97 -6.30 -4.02 0.97
C ARG A 97 -7.79 -3.92 1.29
N GLU A 98 -8.15 -4.00 2.57
CA GLU A 98 -9.53 -3.84 3.04
C GLU A 98 -10.09 -2.43 2.90
N GLU A 99 -9.23 -1.41 2.83
CA GLU A 99 -9.65 -0.01 2.64
C GLU A 99 -9.86 0.31 1.14
N VAL A 100 -9.40 -0.55 0.25
CA VAL A 100 -9.35 -0.31 -1.21
C VAL A 100 -10.20 -1.31 -1.98
N CYS A 101 -10.34 -2.53 -1.47
CA CYS A 101 -11.02 -3.63 -2.13
C CYS A 101 -12.16 -4.14 -1.26
N GLU A 102 -13.21 -4.65 -1.92
CA GLU A 102 -14.33 -5.29 -1.25
C GLU A 102 -13.96 -6.74 -0.90
N ARG A 103 -14.17 -7.11 0.36
CA ARG A 103 -13.93 -8.47 0.87
C ARG A 103 -15.16 -9.34 0.59
N VAL A 104 -15.01 -10.35 -0.27
CA VAL A 104 -16.09 -11.27 -0.65
C VAL A 104 -15.81 -12.67 -0.10
N VAL A 105 -16.69 -13.19 0.75
CA VAL A 105 -16.61 -14.58 1.20
C VAL A 105 -17.19 -15.48 0.11
N VAL A 106 -16.33 -16.28 -0.53
CA VAL A 106 -16.72 -17.16 -1.64
C VAL A 106 -17.00 -18.59 -1.20
N GLY A 107 -16.83 -18.88 0.08
CA GLY A 107 -17.16 -20.17 0.68
C GLY A 107 -16.59 -20.28 2.08
N THR A 108 -16.77 -21.46 2.66
CA THR A 108 -16.21 -21.80 3.98
C THR A 108 -15.64 -23.21 3.94
N ARG A 109 -14.57 -23.46 4.68
CA ARG A 109 -14.01 -24.81 4.88
C ARG A 109 -13.96 -25.15 6.36
N GLU A 110 -14.18 -26.42 6.71
CA GLU A 110 -13.88 -26.92 8.05
C GLU A 110 -12.39 -27.21 8.17
N VAL A 111 -11.75 -26.63 9.18
CA VAL A 111 -10.38 -26.96 9.59
C VAL A 111 -10.46 -27.66 10.94
N VAL A 112 -9.77 -28.79 11.04
CA VAL A 112 -9.62 -29.54 12.29
C VAL A 112 -8.28 -29.16 12.89
N GLU A 113 -8.29 -28.45 14.00
CA GLU A 113 -7.08 -28.07 14.73
C GLU A 113 -6.98 -28.89 16.01
N GLU A 114 -5.76 -29.31 16.34
CA GLU A 114 -5.46 -29.88 17.65
C GLU A 114 -5.15 -28.76 18.62
N VAL A 115 -6.05 -28.52 19.56
CA VAL A 115 -5.89 -27.49 20.61
C VAL A 115 -5.72 -28.16 21.97
N PRO A 116 -4.90 -27.59 22.86
CA PRO A 116 -4.74 -28.11 24.22
C PRO A 116 -6.09 -28.11 24.96
N ASP A 117 -6.41 -29.21 25.64
CA ASP A 117 -7.64 -29.37 26.42
C ASP A 117 -7.66 -28.38 27.60
N PRO A 118 -8.59 -27.41 27.64
CA PRO A 118 -8.66 -26.42 28.71
C PRO A 118 -9.11 -27.01 30.06
N GLU A 119 -9.64 -28.24 30.09
CA GLU A 119 -10.13 -28.90 31.32
C GLU A 119 -9.08 -29.83 31.97
N ALA A 120 -7.93 -30.05 31.32
CA ALA A 120 -6.93 -31.00 31.79
C ALA A 120 -5.78 -30.34 32.59
N MET A 121 -5.80 -30.52 33.91
CA MET A 121 -4.87 -29.89 34.86
C MET A 121 -3.50 -30.60 35.05
N ALA A 122 -3.28 -31.79 34.51
CA ALA A 122 -2.11 -32.62 34.87
C ALA A 122 -1.17 -33.04 33.72
N ALA A 123 -1.66 -33.08 32.49
CA ALA A 123 -0.88 -33.30 31.27
C ALA A 123 -1.79 -32.89 30.12
N VAL A 124 -1.49 -31.82 29.39
CA VAL A 124 -2.46 -31.22 28.46
C VAL A 124 -2.62 -32.12 27.23
N PRO A 125 -3.67 -32.95 27.10
CA PRO A 125 -3.92 -33.73 25.90
C PRO A 125 -4.40 -32.75 24.82
N THR A 126 -4.13 -33.04 23.55
CA THR A 126 -4.73 -32.26 22.45
C THR A 126 -6.12 -32.79 22.13
N VAL A 127 -7.09 -31.89 21.98
CA VAL A 127 -8.44 -32.20 21.48
C VAL A 127 -8.61 -31.66 20.08
N LYS A 128 -9.25 -32.44 19.19
CA LYS A 128 -9.57 -32.01 17.83
C LYS A 128 -10.76 -31.06 17.86
N ARG A 129 -10.51 -29.77 17.59
CA ARG A 129 -11.55 -28.75 17.45
C ARG A 129 -11.80 -28.47 15.98
N LYS A 130 -13.06 -28.56 15.57
CA LYS A 130 -13.50 -28.06 14.27
C LYS A 130 -13.69 -26.55 14.33
N ARG A 131 -13.06 -25.82 13.42
CA ARG A 131 -13.29 -24.40 13.18
C ARG A 131 -13.67 -24.20 11.72
N THR A 132 -14.66 -23.35 11.49
CA THR A 132 -15.01 -22.91 10.14
C THR A 132 -14.13 -21.73 9.76
N GLU A 133 -13.42 -21.83 8.63
CA GLU A 133 -12.66 -20.75 8.02
C GLU A 133 -13.36 -20.24 6.77
N GLU A 134 -13.40 -18.92 6.62
CA GLU A 134 -13.91 -18.27 5.41
C GLU A 134 -12.86 -18.34 4.29
N ILE A 135 -13.29 -18.75 3.10
CA ILE A 135 -12.51 -18.62 1.86
C ILE A 135 -12.85 -17.25 1.28
N VAL A 136 -11.84 -16.38 1.21
CA VAL A 136 -12.03 -14.97 0.86
C VAL A 136 -11.47 -14.69 -0.53
N ARG A 137 -12.23 -13.95 -1.32
CA ARG A 137 -11.80 -13.30 -2.55
C ARG A 137 -11.89 -11.78 -2.37
N TRP A 138 -10.92 -11.05 -2.89
CA TRP A 138 -10.95 -9.59 -2.91
C TRP A 138 -11.36 -9.07 -4.28
N GLU A 139 -12.32 -8.17 -4.31
CA GLU A 139 -12.76 -7.49 -5.52
C GLU A 139 -12.29 -6.03 -5.46
N CYS A 140 -11.28 -5.71 -6.27
CA CYS A 140 -10.67 -4.38 -6.32
C CYS A 140 -11.12 -3.65 -7.58
N ARG A 141 -11.68 -2.45 -7.44
CA ARG A 141 -11.97 -1.59 -8.60
C ARG A 141 -10.68 -1.13 -9.27
N PRO A 142 -10.64 -0.93 -10.60
CA PRO A 142 -9.43 -0.46 -11.26
C PRO A 142 -9.08 0.97 -10.79
N LEU A 143 -7.94 1.14 -10.10
CA LEU A 143 -7.46 2.45 -9.60
C LEU A 143 -7.37 3.55 -10.67
N LEU A 144 -7.21 3.19 -11.94
CA LEU A 144 -7.03 4.12 -13.06
C LEU A 144 -8.19 4.11 -14.05
N ALA A 145 -9.23 3.29 -13.83
CA ALA A 145 -10.45 3.48 -14.61
C ALA A 145 -11.02 4.84 -14.23
N GLN A 146 -11.38 5.63 -15.23
CA GLN A 146 -12.23 6.78 -14.98
C GLN A 146 -13.57 6.22 -14.48
N ASP A 147 -14.13 6.78 -13.42
CA ASP A 147 -15.53 6.54 -13.08
C ASP A 147 -16.33 7.02 -14.31
N SER A 148 -16.69 6.08 -15.18
CA SER A 148 -17.58 6.37 -16.29
C SER A 148 -18.94 6.68 -15.69
N ASP A 149 -19.43 7.89 -15.99
CA ASP A 149 -20.78 8.38 -15.75
C ASP A 149 -21.84 7.28 -15.63
N GLU A 150 -22.50 7.18 -14.47
CA GLU A 150 -23.89 6.72 -14.38
C GLU A 150 -24.51 7.11 -13.04
N THR A 151 -25.17 8.27 -13.03
CA THR A 151 -26.56 8.49 -12.56
C THR A 151 -26.70 9.92 -12.01
N ARG A 152 -26.91 10.86 -12.93
CA ARG A 152 -27.65 12.08 -12.63
C ARG A 152 -28.49 12.52 -13.82
N ASP A 153 -29.20 11.57 -14.41
CA ASP A 153 -30.38 11.82 -15.24
C ASP A 153 -31.45 10.80 -14.86
N GLY A 154 -32.42 11.23 -14.05
CA GLY A 154 -33.58 10.43 -13.67
C GLY A 154 -34.35 10.92 -12.44
N ALA A 155 -35.32 11.81 -12.69
CA ALA A 155 -36.46 12.24 -11.84
C ALA A 155 -36.13 13.17 -10.64
N ALA A 156 -36.81 14.29 -10.42
CA ALA A 156 -38.15 14.75 -10.83
C ALA A 156 -38.18 16.26 -11.13
#